data_AF-A0A854DWH5-F1
#
_entry.id   AF-A0A854DWH5-F1
#
_cell.length_a   1.000
_cell.length_b   1.000
_cell.length_c   1.000
_cell.angle_alpha   90.00
_cell.angle_beta   90.00
_cell.angle_gamma   90.00
#
_symmetry.space_group_name_H-M   'P 1'
#
loop_
_entity.id
_entity.type
_entity.pdbx_description
1 polymer ?
#
loop_
_entity_poly.entity_id
_entity_poly.type
_entity_poly.pdbx_seq_one_letter_code
_entity_poly.pdbx_strand_id
1 'polypeptide(L)'
;MKTLMLASLLLLAGCASMGGAGAPPVDVKGADVSKRTMDNGDVIEEYRVSGQLRMVKVTPSRGAPFYMYDKNGDGRFDNDKDGVSPVYWKLYSW
;
A
#
# COMPACT_ATOMS: atom_id res chain seq x y z
N MET A 1 -22.06 18.14 54.13
CA MET A 1 -22.90 17.02 53.62
C MET A 1 -23.21 17.38 52.17
N LYS A 2 -22.35 17.08 51.20
CA LYS A 2 -22.06 15.76 50.62
C LYS A 2 -23.17 15.34 49.65
N THR A 3 -23.14 15.92 48.45
CA THR A 3 -23.63 15.28 47.22
C THR A 3 -23.05 16.00 45.99
N LEU A 4 -22.08 15.31 45.36
CA LEU A 4 -21.90 15.19 43.89
C LEU A 4 -21.52 16.50 43.16
N MET A 5 -20.26 16.86 42.85
CA MET A 5 -19.08 16.06 42.48
C MET A 5 -19.44 14.90 41.54
N LEU A 6 -19.72 15.19 40.26
CA LEU A 6 -19.51 14.33 39.08
C LEU A 6 -20.31 14.93 37.91
N ALA A 7 -19.65 15.41 36.83
CA ALA A 7 -20.16 15.37 35.43
C ALA A 7 -19.50 16.37 34.45
N SER A 8 -18.27 16.85 34.66
CA SER A 8 -17.54 17.63 33.63
C SER A 8 -16.35 16.88 33.01
N LEU A 9 -16.31 15.55 33.18
CA LEU A 9 -15.28 14.67 32.64
C LEU A 9 -15.64 14.16 31.24
N LEU A 10 -15.84 15.05 30.26
CA LEU A 10 -16.08 14.66 28.87
C LEU A 10 -15.80 15.83 27.94
N LEU A 11 -14.52 16.04 27.61
CA LEU A 11 -14.06 16.75 26.41
C LEU A 11 -12.56 16.45 26.19
N LEU A 12 -12.17 15.18 26.23
CA LEU A 12 -10.97 14.72 25.51
C LEU A 12 -11.41 14.42 24.06
N ALA A 13 -11.53 15.47 23.26
CA ALA A 13 -11.56 15.36 21.81
C ALA A 13 -10.19 15.78 21.27
N GLY A 14 -9.57 14.89 20.48
CA GLY A 14 -8.33 15.16 19.74
C GLY A 14 -7.11 14.51 20.39
N CYS A 15 -6.40 13.55 19.81
CA CYS A 15 -6.44 12.99 18.47
C CYS A 15 -6.35 11.46 18.61
N ALA A 16 -7.38 10.73 18.18
CA ALA A 16 -7.10 9.42 17.64
C ALA A 16 -6.25 9.67 16.38
N SER A 17 -4.93 9.53 16.50
CA SER A 17 -4.02 9.50 15.37
C SER A 17 -4.41 8.29 14.51
N MET A 18 -5.36 8.52 13.60
CA MET A 18 -5.68 7.57 12.56
C MET A 18 -4.46 7.49 11.65
N GLY A 19 -3.97 6.27 11.40
CA GLY A 19 -3.35 5.99 10.10
C GLY A 19 -1.88 5.56 10.09
N GLY A 20 -1.41 4.82 11.10
CA GLY A 20 -0.18 4.01 10.92
C GLY A 20 -0.45 2.63 10.28
N ALA A 21 -1.65 2.09 10.44
CA ALA A 21 -1.95 0.68 10.16
C ALA A 21 -2.38 0.37 8.70
N GLY A 22 -2.29 1.32 7.78
CA GLY A 22 -2.72 1.14 6.38
C GLY A 22 -1.84 1.83 5.35
N ALA A 23 -0.74 2.44 5.76
CA ALA A 23 0.22 2.98 4.82
C ALA A 23 1.01 1.83 4.19
N PRO A 24 1.24 1.84 2.86
CA PRO A 24 2.14 0.88 2.23
C PRO A 24 3.53 0.96 2.89
N PRO A 25 4.29 -0.16 2.97
CA PRO A 25 5.62 -0.20 3.56
C PRO A 25 6.67 0.62 2.79
N VAL A 26 6.27 1.25 1.68
CA VAL A 26 7.08 2.12 0.83
C VAL A 26 6.36 3.45 0.66
N ASP A 27 7.10 4.55 0.67
CA ASP A 27 6.53 5.86 0.37
C ASP A 27 6.24 5.95 -1.14
N VAL A 28 4.95 6.12 -1.47
CA VAL A 28 4.45 6.30 -2.84
C VAL A 28 3.84 7.68 -3.06
N LYS A 29 4.06 8.62 -2.13
CA LYS A 29 3.61 10.00 -2.32
C LYS A 29 4.31 10.62 -3.52
N GLY A 30 3.53 11.28 -4.37
CA GLY A 30 4.04 11.88 -5.60
C GLY A 30 4.46 10.86 -6.67
N ALA A 31 4.07 9.59 -6.52
CA ALA A 31 4.32 8.61 -7.57
C ALA A 31 3.57 8.96 -8.86
N ASP A 32 4.24 8.80 -9.98
CA ASP A 32 3.61 8.67 -11.28
C ASP A 32 2.98 7.26 -11.37
N VAL A 33 1.67 7.21 -11.64
CA VAL A 33 0.89 5.97 -11.60
C VAL A 33 0.47 5.59 -13.01
N SER A 34 1.05 4.51 -13.54
CA SER A 34 0.58 3.93 -14.80
C SER A 34 -0.41 2.81 -14.53
N LYS A 35 -1.54 2.81 -15.25
CA LYS A 35 -2.61 1.83 -15.10
C LYS A 35 -2.89 1.14 -16.43
N ARG A 36 -3.02 -0.18 -16.41
CA ARG A 36 -3.37 -0.99 -17.58
C ARG A 36 -4.35 -2.10 -17.22
N THR A 37 -5.22 -2.43 -18.16
CA THR A 37 -6.06 -3.62 -18.10
C THR A 37 -5.48 -4.66 -19.05
N MET A 38 -5.29 -5.87 -18.56
CA MET A 38 -4.76 -7.00 -19.32
C MET A 38 -5.90 -7.77 -20.02
N ASP A 39 -5.58 -8.59 -21.01
CA ASP A 39 -6.58 -9.36 -21.78
C ASP A 39 -7.41 -10.31 -20.92
N ASN A 40 -6.84 -10.78 -19.80
CA ASN A 40 -7.55 -11.62 -18.83
C ASN A 40 -8.45 -10.83 -17.86
N GLY A 41 -8.55 -9.50 -18.04
CA GLY A 41 -9.35 -8.58 -17.22
C GLY A 41 -8.66 -8.07 -15.96
N ASP A 42 -7.42 -8.52 -15.67
CA ASP A 42 -6.68 -8.04 -14.51
C ASP A 42 -6.24 -6.59 -14.72
N VAL A 43 -6.24 -5.80 -13.65
CA VAL A 43 -5.77 -4.42 -13.67
C VAL A 43 -4.44 -4.33 -12.94
N ILE A 44 -3.44 -3.77 -13.61
CA ILE A 44 -2.11 -3.54 -13.06
C ILE A 44 -1.89 -2.04 -12.91
N GLU A 45 -1.51 -1.61 -11.70
CA GLU A 45 -1.15 -0.23 -11.37
C GLU A 45 0.33 -0.21 -10.92
N GLU A 46 1.19 0.47 -11.68
CA GLU A 46 2.61 0.68 -11.35
C GLU A 46 2.82 2.06 -10.75
N TYR A 47 3.44 2.13 -9.57
CA TYR A 47 3.71 3.38 -8.86
C TYR A 47 5.21 3.68 -8.92
N ARG A 48 5.56 4.74 -9.66
CA ARG A 48 6.95 5.18 -9.85
C ARG A 48 7.23 6.46 -9.12
N VAL A 49 8.16 6.42 -8.17
CA VAL A 49 8.63 7.63 -7.46
C VAL A 49 9.96 8.02 -8.06
N SER A 50 10.06 9.24 -8.59
CA SER A 50 11.28 9.75 -9.24
C SER A 50 11.84 8.80 -10.31
N GLY A 51 10.94 8.15 -11.07
CA GLY A 51 11.28 7.19 -12.13
C GLY A 51 11.53 5.75 -11.68
N GLN A 52 11.71 5.50 -10.38
CA GLN A 52 11.93 4.16 -9.82
C GLN A 52 10.61 3.48 -9.51
N LEU A 53 10.44 2.23 -9.94
CA LEU A 53 9.25 1.42 -9.63
C LEU A 53 9.29 0.99 -8.17
N ARG A 54 8.41 1.56 -7.33
CA ARG A 54 8.39 1.30 -5.88
C ARG A 54 7.34 0.30 -5.46
N MET A 55 6.21 0.29 -6.16
CA MET A 55 5.09 -0.58 -5.87
C MET A 55 4.37 -0.99 -7.15
N VAL A 56 3.89 -2.23 -7.17
CA VAL A 56 2.89 -2.69 -8.14
C VAL A 56 1.69 -3.21 -7.38
N LYS A 57 0.51 -2.73 -7.77
CA LYS A 57 -0.76 -3.28 -7.32
C LYS A 57 -1.38 -4.04 -8.47
N VAL A 58 -1.72 -5.30 -8.22
CA VAL A 58 -2.48 -6.12 -9.15
C VAL A 58 -3.87 -6.32 -8.57
N THR A 59 -4.88 -6.00 -9.36
CA THR A 59 -6.29 -6.25 -9.06
C THR A 59 -6.78 -7.31 -10.05
N PRO A 60 -6.79 -8.59 -9.66
CA PRO A 60 -7.27 -9.65 -10.52
C PRO A 60 -8.75 -9.46 -10.86
N SER A 61 -9.15 -9.88 -12.07
CA SER A 61 -10.56 -9.98 -12.46
C SER A 61 -11.35 -10.90 -11.54
N ARG A 62 -10.67 -11.86 -10.90
CA ARG A 62 -11.20 -12.80 -9.92
C ARG A 62 -10.21 -12.98 -8.77
N GLY A 63 -10.59 -12.54 -7.57
CA GLY A 63 -9.78 -12.67 -6.36
C GLY A 63 -9.49 -11.34 -5.68
N ALA A 64 -8.71 -11.39 -4.60
CA ALA A 64 -8.31 -10.19 -3.87
C ALA A 64 -7.11 -9.50 -4.54
N PRO A 65 -7.04 -8.16 -4.48
CA PRO A 65 -5.85 -7.44 -4.92
C PRO A 65 -4.62 -7.84 -4.10
N PHE A 66 -3.47 -7.82 -4.75
CA PHE A 66 -2.18 -8.02 -4.09
C PHE A 66 -1.18 -6.95 -4.52
N TYR A 67 -0.13 -6.82 -3.71
CA TYR A 67 0.83 -5.73 -3.81
C TYR A 67 2.24 -6.31 -3.78
N MET A 68 3.12 -5.72 -4.57
CA MET A 68 4.55 -6.02 -4.59
C MET A 68 5.29 -4.72 -4.30
N TYR A 69 6.30 -4.78 -3.44
CA TYR A 69 7.01 -3.60 -2.92
C TYR A 69 8.50 -3.77 -3.12
N ASP A 70 9.15 -2.77 -3.69
CA ASP A 70 10.60 -2.61 -3.61
C ASP A 70 10.85 -1.73 -2.38
N LYS A 71 11.28 -2.32 -1.27
CA LYS A 71 11.47 -1.62 -0.01
C LYS A 71 12.82 -0.92 0.03
N ASN A 72 13.86 -1.51 -0.56
CA ASN A 72 15.24 -1.06 -0.44
C ASN A 72 15.71 -0.12 -1.58
N GLY A 73 14.96 0.01 -2.67
CA GLY A 73 15.30 0.87 -3.81
C GLY A 73 16.25 0.24 -4.81
N ASP A 74 16.45 -1.07 -4.79
CA ASP A 74 17.36 -1.77 -5.69
C ASP A 74 16.73 -2.14 -7.04
N GLY A 75 15.45 -1.83 -7.24
CA GLY A 75 14.69 -2.13 -8.45
C GLY A 75 14.17 -3.57 -8.52
N ARG A 76 14.26 -4.33 -7.43
CA ARG A 76 13.67 -5.66 -7.28
C ARG A 76 12.60 -5.62 -6.19
N PHE A 77 11.55 -6.42 -6.37
CA PHE A 77 10.53 -6.56 -5.34
C PHE A 77 11.03 -7.48 -4.24
N ASP A 78 10.79 -7.06 -3.00
CA ASP A 78 11.11 -7.84 -1.81
C ASP A 78 10.07 -8.93 -1.56
N ASN A 79 10.54 -10.00 -0.91
CA ASN A 79 9.74 -11.18 -0.61
C ASN A 79 9.05 -10.99 0.74
N ASP A 80 7.76 -10.70 0.72
CA ASP A 80 7.01 -10.37 1.93
C ASP A 80 6.36 -11.58 2.62
N LYS A 81 6.25 -12.73 1.95
CA LYS A 81 5.66 -13.96 2.49
C LYS A 81 6.59 -15.15 2.33
N ASP A 82 7.01 -15.72 3.46
CA ASP A 82 7.58 -17.07 3.59
C ASP A 82 8.81 -17.37 2.69
N GLY A 83 9.56 -16.34 2.29
CA GLY A 83 10.71 -16.49 1.39
C GLY A 83 10.33 -16.83 -0.06
N VAL A 84 9.05 -16.80 -0.43
CA VAL A 84 8.60 -17.00 -1.81
C VAL A 84 8.82 -15.70 -2.57
N SER A 85 9.73 -15.75 -3.56
CA SER A 85 9.89 -14.64 -4.47
C SER A 85 8.65 -14.43 -5.31
N PRO A 86 8.15 -13.18 -5.46
CA PRO A 86 7.18 -12.87 -6.49
C PRO A 86 7.71 -13.41 -7.82
N VAL A 87 6.87 -14.15 -8.54
CA VAL A 87 7.24 -14.60 -9.88
C VAL A 87 7.31 -13.37 -10.77
N TYR A 88 8.48 -13.16 -11.37
CA TYR A 88 8.70 -12.07 -12.31
C TYR A 88 8.26 -12.50 -13.71
N TRP A 89 7.45 -11.67 -14.35
CA TRP A 89 7.06 -11.83 -15.75
C TRP A 89 7.68 -10.70 -16.56
N LYS A 90 8.32 -11.02 -17.69
CA LYS A 90 8.84 -10.01 -18.60
C LYS A 90 7.67 -9.40 -19.39
N LEU A 91 7.24 -8.20 -19.03
CA LEU A 91 6.17 -7.50 -19.75
C LEU A 91 6.64 -6.94 -21.10
N TYR A 92 7.92 -6.56 -21.21
CA TYR A 92 8.52 -6.05 -22.44
C TYR A 92 9.94 -6.59 -22.63
N SER A 93 10.24 -7.04 -23.84
CA SER A 93 11.60 -7.19 -24.36
C SER A 93 11.68 -6.38 -25.64
N TRP A 94 12.70 -5.55 -25.77
CA TRP A 94 13.20 -5.14 -27.07
C TRP A 94 14.33 -6.08 -27.48
#